data_AF-A0A2N2G1A4-F1
#
_entry.id   AF-A0A2N2G1A4-F1
#
_cell.length_a   1.000
_cell.length_b   1.000
_cell.length_c   1.000
_cell.angle_alpha   90.00
_cell.angle_beta   90.00
_cell.angle_gamma   90.00
#
_symmetry.space_group_name_H-M   'P 1'
#
loop_
_entity.id
_entity.type
_entity.pdbx_description
1 polymer ?
#
loop_
_entity_poly.entity_id
_entity_poly.type
_entity_poly.pdbx_seq_one_letter_code
_entity_poly.pdbx_strand_id
1 'polypeptide(L)'
;ASNENNILTQWINDGVYDIRGKELILTKSPAMDILKSSNIERVLFDLFGAVRTKELMDDLNDKHIFTLTQDEKAKIQSIFSAVHSNDAYGLGKIKEFINNNYLMDPHTATCLKAYETLKTKPLKAVMYSTAEWTKFSATVLNAIKQNNECYHDKEALQEIAQICDTKITKSVQDLFGSTVIHKNVINKENIEKEIINFIQE
;
A
#
# COMPACT_ATOMS: atom_id res chain seq x y z
N ALA A 1 2.20 -8.90 0.47
CA ALA A 1 3.30 -8.21 1.18
C ALA A 1 2.73 -6.91 1.75
N SER A 2 3.16 -6.51 2.94
CA SER A 2 2.80 -5.23 3.57
C SER A 2 4.02 -4.33 3.64
N ASN A 3 3.84 -3.03 3.86
CA ASN A 3 4.93 -2.14 4.26
C ASN A 3 5.10 -2.18 5.80
N GLU A 4 5.69 -1.15 6.40
CA GLU A 4 5.88 -1.06 7.85
C GLU A 4 4.56 -1.13 8.64
N ASN A 5 3.45 -0.70 8.03
CA ASN A 5 2.09 -0.92 8.53
C ASN A 5 1.67 -2.38 8.28
N ASN A 6 2.20 -3.28 9.10
CA ASN A 6 2.19 -4.71 8.86
C ASN A 6 1.06 -5.48 9.55
N ILE A 7 -0.07 -4.84 9.86
CA ILE A 7 -1.19 -5.45 10.62
C ILE A 7 -1.71 -6.75 9.98
N LEU A 8 -1.78 -6.81 8.65
CA LEU A 8 -2.17 -8.02 7.93
C LEU A 8 -1.13 -9.13 8.01
N THR A 9 0.15 -8.76 8.04
CA THR A 9 1.24 -9.72 8.21
C THR A 9 1.19 -10.35 9.61
N GLN A 10 0.94 -9.54 10.64
CA GLN A 10 0.77 -10.02 12.02
C GLN A 10 -0.47 -10.93 12.13
N TRP A 11 -1.60 -10.50 11.56
CA TRP A 11 -2.82 -11.31 11.57
C TRP A 11 -2.63 -12.68 10.91
N ILE A 12 -2.04 -12.75 9.72
CA ILE A 12 -1.82 -14.02 9.01
C ILE A 12 -0.80 -14.92 9.74
N ASN A 13 0.28 -14.35 10.27
CA ASN A 13 1.36 -15.13 10.86
C ASN A 13 1.07 -15.53 12.32
N ASP A 14 0.42 -14.67 13.08
CA ASP A 14 0.22 -14.83 14.52
C ASP A 14 -1.23 -15.23 14.86
N GLY A 15 -2.19 -14.93 13.98
CA GLY A 15 -3.62 -15.11 14.24
C GLY A 15 -4.24 -13.96 15.03
N VAL A 16 -3.49 -12.87 15.25
CA VAL A 16 -3.91 -11.74 16.09
C VAL A 16 -3.98 -10.47 15.24
N TYR A 17 -5.12 -9.79 15.25
CA TYR A 17 -5.30 -8.48 14.64
C TYR A 17 -5.44 -7.46 15.77
N ASP A 18 -4.35 -6.79 16.15
CA ASP A 18 -4.29 -5.85 17.27
C ASP A 18 -3.90 -4.46 16.78
N ILE A 19 -4.81 -3.48 16.90
CA ILE A 19 -4.52 -2.08 16.52
C ILE A 19 -4.27 -1.18 17.74
N ARG A 20 -4.26 -1.73 18.95
CA ARG A 20 -4.03 -0.96 20.18
C ARG A 20 -2.60 -0.43 20.21
N GLY A 21 -2.46 0.86 20.52
CA GLY A 21 -1.15 1.52 20.63
C GLY A 21 -0.37 1.60 19.32
N LYS A 22 -0.99 1.29 18.17
CA LYS A 22 -0.39 1.46 16.86
C LYS A 22 -0.76 2.82 16.30
N GLU A 23 0.23 3.50 15.74
CA GLU A 23 0.05 4.70 14.95
C GLU A 23 0.33 4.39 13.48
N LEU A 24 -0.30 5.15 12.59
CA LEU A 24 -0.09 5.01 11.16
C LEU A 24 1.31 5.53 10.83
N ILE A 25 2.16 4.67 10.27
CA ILE A 25 3.49 5.06 9.81
C ILE A 25 3.35 5.55 8.37
N LEU A 26 3.78 6.78 8.08
CA LEU A 26 3.82 7.28 6.71
C LEU A 26 5.04 6.72 6.01
N THR A 27 4.82 5.84 5.03
CA THR A 27 5.89 5.15 4.31
C THR A 27 6.07 5.70 2.90
N LYS A 28 7.09 5.18 2.18
CA LYS A 28 7.28 5.45 0.74
C LYS A 28 6.25 4.74 -0.15
N SER A 29 5.40 3.88 0.41
CA SER A 29 4.33 3.14 -0.28
C SER A 29 2.95 3.50 0.29
N PRO A 30 2.52 4.78 0.18
CA PRO A 30 1.45 5.34 1.01
C PRO A 30 0.07 4.72 0.77
N ALA A 31 -0.17 4.10 -0.40
CA ALA A 31 -1.45 3.43 -0.65
C ALA A 31 -1.64 2.15 0.19
N MET A 32 -0.57 1.67 0.82
CA MET A 32 -0.56 0.51 1.71
C MET A 32 -0.51 0.90 3.19
N ASP A 33 -0.45 2.19 3.52
CA ASP A 33 -0.42 2.68 4.90
C ASP A 33 -1.83 2.54 5.51
N ILE A 34 -2.07 1.41 6.18
CA ILE A 34 -3.36 1.12 6.83
C ILE A 34 -3.18 0.49 8.22
N LEU A 35 -4.05 0.88 9.16
CA LEU A 35 -4.22 0.18 10.45
C LEU A 35 -5.43 -0.76 10.44
N LYS A 36 -6.49 -0.38 9.74
CA LYS A 36 -7.71 -1.19 9.57
C LYS A 36 -7.90 -1.51 8.10
N SER A 37 -7.80 -2.78 7.73
CA SER A 37 -8.09 -3.23 6.38
C SER A 37 -9.57 -3.58 6.26
N SER A 38 -10.32 -2.80 5.46
CA SER A 38 -11.77 -2.97 5.28
C SER A 38 -12.16 -4.28 4.61
N ASN A 39 -11.23 -4.94 3.90
CA ASN A 39 -11.52 -6.16 3.15
C ASN A 39 -11.35 -7.46 3.95
N ILE A 40 -10.79 -7.42 5.17
CA ILE A 40 -10.56 -8.63 5.97
C ILE A 40 -11.87 -9.32 6.34
N GLU A 41 -12.93 -8.55 6.54
CA GLU A 41 -14.26 -9.06 6.88
C GLU A 41 -14.77 -10.06 5.84
N ARG A 42 -14.46 -9.84 4.55
CA ARG A 42 -14.82 -10.76 3.47
C ARG A 42 -14.10 -12.10 3.59
N VAL A 43 -12.82 -12.08 3.97
CA VAL A 43 -12.02 -13.30 4.17
C VAL A 43 -12.52 -14.05 5.41
N LEU A 44 -12.78 -13.34 6.51
CA LEU A 44 -13.36 -13.94 7.72
C LEU A 44 -14.72 -14.57 7.42
N PHE A 45 -15.58 -13.89 6.67
CA PHE A 45 -16.90 -14.38 6.30
C PHE A 45 -16.82 -15.65 5.47
N ASP A 46 -15.97 -15.67 4.44
CA ASP A 46 -15.80 -16.83 3.57
C ASP A 46 -15.27 -18.05 4.34
N LEU A 47 -14.33 -17.84 5.27
CA LEU A 47 -13.68 -18.94 5.99
C LEU A 47 -14.46 -19.41 7.23
N PHE A 48 -15.15 -18.51 7.93
CA PHE A 48 -15.71 -18.77 9.27
C PHE A 48 -17.22 -18.48 9.37
N GLY A 49 -17.83 -17.92 8.32
CA GLY A 49 -19.26 -17.61 8.27
C GLY A 49 -19.66 -16.36 9.05
N ALA A 50 -20.95 -16.02 8.96
CA ALA A 50 -21.50 -14.76 9.44
C ALA A 50 -21.34 -14.56 10.96
N VAL A 51 -21.67 -15.59 11.76
CA VAL A 51 -21.68 -15.50 13.22
C VAL A 51 -20.28 -15.20 13.75
N ARG A 52 -19.30 -16.01 13.36
CA ARG A 52 -17.92 -15.84 13.82
C ARG A 52 -17.29 -14.56 13.31
N THR A 53 -17.60 -14.15 12.08
CA THR A 53 -17.14 -12.86 11.54
C THR A 53 -17.68 -11.71 12.37
N LYS A 54 -18.97 -11.74 12.72
CA LYS A 54 -19.57 -10.71 13.55
C LYS A 54 -18.84 -10.59 14.91
N GLU A 55 -18.60 -11.71 15.58
CA GLU A 55 -17.88 -11.73 16.87
C GLU A 55 -16.50 -11.07 16.77
N LEU A 56 -15.71 -11.43 15.75
CA LEU A 56 -14.36 -10.89 15.55
C LEU A 56 -14.39 -9.39 15.21
N MET A 57 -15.36 -8.96 14.41
CA MET A 57 -15.51 -7.56 14.01
C MET A 57 -16.06 -6.69 15.16
N ASP A 58 -16.95 -7.22 15.99
CA ASP A 58 -17.39 -6.57 17.24
C ASP A 58 -16.20 -6.40 18.19
N ASP A 59 -15.40 -7.46 18.40
CA ASP A 59 -14.18 -7.39 19.22
C ASP A 59 -13.18 -6.35 18.68
N LEU A 60 -13.02 -6.24 17.36
CA LEU A 60 -12.19 -5.19 16.76
C LEU A 60 -12.73 -3.78 17.04
N ASN A 61 -14.04 -3.59 16.97
CA ASN A 61 -14.65 -2.28 17.17
C ASN A 61 -14.60 -1.86 18.64
N ASP A 62 -14.90 -2.78 19.55
CA ASP A 62 -15.04 -2.49 20.98
C ASP A 62 -13.68 -2.53 21.70
N LYS A 63 -12.88 -3.55 21.40
CA LYS A 63 -11.61 -3.84 22.11
C LYS A 63 -10.37 -3.47 21.30
N HIS A 64 -10.52 -3.14 20.01
CA HIS A 64 -9.41 -2.79 19.12
C HIS A 64 -8.45 -3.96 18.89
N ILE A 65 -8.92 -5.19 19.13
CA ILE A 65 -8.18 -6.43 18.92
C ILE A 65 -9.15 -7.58 18.71
N PHE A 66 -8.79 -8.53 17.84
CA PHE A 66 -9.35 -9.89 17.88
C PHE A 66 -8.26 -10.95 17.70
N THR A 67 -8.57 -12.17 18.13
CA THR A 67 -7.67 -13.32 18.03
C THR A 67 -8.40 -14.53 17.46
N LEU A 68 -7.77 -15.17 16.48
CA LEU A 68 -8.21 -16.43 15.90
C LEU A 68 -7.83 -17.60 16.80
N THR A 69 -8.63 -18.67 16.75
CA THR A 69 -8.22 -19.96 17.32
C THR A 69 -7.05 -20.55 16.51
N GLN A 70 -6.39 -21.58 17.05
CA GLN A 70 -5.30 -22.25 16.34
C GLN A 70 -5.77 -22.89 15.02
N ASP A 71 -6.97 -23.47 15.01
CA ASP A 71 -7.55 -24.08 13.81
C ASP A 71 -7.93 -23.01 12.76
N GLU A 72 -8.51 -21.89 13.20
CA GLU A 72 -8.83 -20.76 12.31
C GLU A 72 -7.56 -20.17 11.68
N LYS A 73 -6.52 -19.96 12.49
CA LYS A 73 -5.20 -19.51 12.03
C LYS A 73 -4.60 -20.49 11.02
N ALA A 74 -4.61 -21.79 11.32
CA ALA A 74 -4.12 -22.83 10.42
C ALA A 74 -4.87 -22.81 9.08
N LYS A 75 -6.19 -22.60 9.10
CA LYS A 75 -7.02 -22.47 7.88
C LYS A 75 -6.57 -21.29 7.03
N ILE A 76 -6.32 -20.11 7.62
CA ILE A 76 -5.78 -18.96 6.89
C ILE A 76 -4.41 -19.26 6.30
N GLN A 77 -3.50 -19.83 7.09
CA GLN A 77 -2.12 -20.12 6.67
C GLN A 77 -2.03 -21.19 5.57
N SER A 78 -3.06 -22.02 5.43
CA SER A 78 -3.16 -22.97 4.31
C SER A 78 -3.39 -22.29 2.95
N ILE A 79 -3.88 -21.04 2.94
CA ILE A 79 -4.23 -20.27 1.74
C ILE A 79 -3.29 -19.08 1.54
N PHE A 80 -2.94 -18.39 2.62
CA PHE A 80 -2.20 -17.14 2.59
C PHE A 80 -0.85 -17.26 3.29
N SER A 81 0.15 -16.54 2.77
CA SER A 81 1.41 -16.29 3.44
C SER A 81 1.72 -14.80 3.36
N ALA A 82 2.31 -14.25 4.42
CA ALA A 82 2.53 -12.81 4.50
C ALA A 82 3.94 -12.48 4.99
N VAL A 83 4.47 -11.40 4.43
CA VAL A 83 5.72 -10.76 4.84
C VAL A 83 5.51 -9.25 4.76
N HIS A 84 6.29 -8.51 5.52
CA HIS A 84 6.38 -7.07 5.39
C HIS A 84 7.79 -6.63 4.98
N SER A 85 7.90 -5.46 4.39
CA SER A 85 9.18 -4.79 4.13
C SER A 85 9.17 -3.38 4.71
N ASN A 86 10.35 -2.80 4.87
CA ASN A 86 10.50 -1.38 5.18
C ASN A 86 10.90 -0.57 3.93
N ASP A 87 10.90 0.75 4.07
CA ASP A 87 11.22 1.66 2.97
C ASP A 87 12.64 1.46 2.42
N ALA A 88 13.61 1.19 3.31
CA ALA A 88 14.98 0.93 2.90
C ALA A 88 15.08 -0.27 1.94
N TYR A 89 14.36 -1.36 2.21
CA TYR A 89 14.28 -2.50 1.30
C TYR A 89 13.65 -2.11 -0.04
N GLY A 90 12.52 -1.39 -0.03
CA GLY A 90 11.81 -0.97 -1.24
C GLY A 90 12.68 -0.08 -2.14
N LEU A 91 13.30 0.96 -1.57
CA LEU A 91 14.22 1.86 -2.28
C LEU A 91 15.43 1.10 -2.85
N GLY A 92 15.98 0.16 -2.08
CA GLY A 92 17.07 -0.71 -2.53
C GLY A 92 16.69 -1.53 -3.77
N LYS A 93 15.48 -2.11 -3.78
CA LYS A 93 14.97 -2.90 -4.92
C LYS A 93 14.70 -2.04 -6.15
N ILE A 94 14.15 -0.84 -5.98
CA ILE A 94 14.00 0.11 -7.09
C ILE A 94 15.36 0.40 -7.71
N LYS A 95 16.37 0.75 -6.90
CA LYS A 95 17.73 1.03 -7.37
C LYS A 95 18.36 -0.16 -8.10
N GLU A 96 18.21 -1.36 -7.55
CA GLU A 96 18.71 -2.61 -8.14
C GLU A 96 18.12 -2.85 -9.53
N PHE A 97 16.80 -2.70 -9.69
CA PHE A 97 16.11 -3.00 -10.95
C PHE A 97 16.29 -1.93 -12.02
N ILE A 98 16.50 -0.67 -11.62
CA ILE A 98 16.83 0.41 -12.57
C ILE A 98 18.15 0.11 -13.29
N ASN A 99 19.14 -0.46 -12.59
CA ASN A 99 20.39 -0.91 -13.22
C ASN A 99 20.17 -2.03 -14.26
N ASN A 100 19.02 -2.69 -14.20
CA ASN A 100 18.56 -3.70 -15.17
C ASN A 100 17.50 -3.14 -16.15
N ASN A 101 17.43 -1.81 -16.31
CA ASN A 101 16.50 -1.10 -17.19
C ASN A 101 15.01 -1.31 -16.88
N TYR A 102 14.65 -1.54 -15.60
CA TYR A 102 13.27 -1.65 -15.17
C TYR A 102 12.92 -0.60 -14.10
N LEU A 103 12.01 0.30 -14.44
CA LEU A 103 11.43 1.29 -13.52
C LEU A 103 10.18 0.72 -12.86
N MET A 104 10.17 0.70 -11.53
CA MET A 104 9.03 0.26 -10.74
C MET A 104 8.66 1.31 -9.69
N ASP A 105 7.41 1.26 -9.27
CA ASP A 105 6.90 2.06 -8.17
C ASP A 105 7.21 1.39 -6.80
N PRO A 106 7.18 2.14 -5.68
CA PRO A 106 7.49 1.61 -4.35
C PRO A 106 6.57 0.47 -3.87
N HIS A 107 5.30 0.44 -4.26
CA HIS A 107 4.37 -0.63 -3.86
C HIS A 107 4.74 -1.96 -4.53
N THR A 108 5.13 -1.90 -5.81
CA THR A 108 5.64 -3.06 -6.54
C THR A 108 6.95 -3.57 -5.91
N ALA A 109 7.85 -2.67 -5.52
CA ALA A 109 9.10 -3.03 -4.87
C ALA A 109 8.89 -3.80 -3.55
N THR A 110 7.92 -3.39 -2.73
CA THR A 110 7.53 -4.10 -1.49
C THR A 110 7.13 -5.55 -1.74
N CYS A 111 6.51 -5.85 -2.89
CA CYS A 111 6.06 -7.20 -3.21
C CYS A 111 7.21 -8.19 -3.47
N LEU A 112 8.38 -7.72 -3.91
CA LEU A 112 9.55 -8.56 -4.18
C LEU A 112 9.99 -9.35 -2.94
N LYS A 113 9.80 -8.79 -1.73
CA LYS A 113 10.15 -9.47 -0.49
C LYS A 113 9.39 -10.79 -0.34
N ALA A 114 8.11 -10.80 -0.69
CA ALA A 114 7.30 -12.01 -0.62
C ALA A 114 7.81 -13.09 -1.57
N TYR A 115 8.21 -12.70 -2.78
CA TYR A 115 8.79 -13.63 -3.74
C TYR A 115 10.12 -14.22 -3.24
N GLU A 116 10.97 -13.39 -2.65
CA GLU A 116 12.29 -13.80 -2.15
C GLU A 116 12.20 -14.69 -0.90
N THR A 117 11.23 -14.48 -0.01
CA THR A 117 11.19 -15.15 1.30
C THR A 117 10.11 -16.21 1.48
N LEU A 118 9.01 -16.15 0.73
CA LEU A 118 7.86 -17.05 0.92
C LEU A 118 7.77 -18.15 -0.16
N LYS A 119 8.64 -18.12 -1.16
CA LYS A 119 8.66 -19.12 -2.22
C LYS A 119 9.14 -20.46 -1.68
N THR A 120 8.21 -21.41 -1.52
CA THR A 120 8.49 -22.77 -1.03
C THR A 120 8.77 -23.79 -2.13
N LYS A 121 8.42 -23.47 -3.38
CA LYS A 121 8.56 -24.35 -4.55
C LYS A 121 9.11 -23.56 -5.74
N PRO A 122 9.83 -24.19 -6.69
CA PRO A 122 10.36 -23.53 -7.88
C PRO A 122 9.27 -23.27 -8.94
N LEU A 123 8.15 -22.66 -8.53
CA LEU A 123 7.04 -22.28 -9.42
C LEU A 123 7.25 -20.88 -10.00
N LYS A 124 6.61 -20.64 -11.15
CA LYS A 124 6.46 -19.29 -11.70
C LYS A 124 5.57 -18.48 -10.75
N ALA A 125 6.00 -17.28 -10.40
CA ALA A 125 5.23 -16.35 -9.57
C ALA A 125 4.72 -15.19 -10.44
N VAL A 126 3.49 -14.76 -10.19
CA VAL A 126 2.92 -13.56 -10.78
C VAL A 126 2.84 -12.51 -9.69
N MET A 127 3.43 -11.35 -9.95
CA MET A 127 3.43 -10.20 -9.04
C MET A 127 2.60 -9.08 -9.68
N TYR A 128 1.76 -8.44 -8.89
CA TYR A 128 0.96 -7.32 -9.35
C TYR A 128 1.79 -6.03 -9.29
N SER A 129 2.07 -5.45 -10.45
CA SER A 129 2.58 -4.08 -10.53
C SER A 129 1.40 -3.14 -10.35
N THR A 130 1.18 -2.66 -9.12
CA THR A 130 -0.08 -2.00 -8.76
C THR A 130 -0.15 -0.53 -9.15
N ALA A 131 0.99 0.10 -9.40
CA ALA A 131 1.09 1.44 -9.93
C ALA A 131 2.21 1.54 -10.96
N GLU A 132 2.19 2.65 -11.68
CA GLU A 132 3.24 3.04 -12.60
C GLU A 132 4.14 4.08 -11.90
N TRP A 133 5.45 4.05 -12.17
CA TRP A 133 6.46 4.81 -11.43
C TRP A 133 6.23 6.33 -11.44
N THR A 134 5.60 6.86 -12.49
CA THR A 134 5.28 8.30 -12.61
C THR A 134 4.35 8.79 -11.52
N LYS A 135 3.53 7.91 -10.92
CA LYS A 135 2.65 8.25 -9.79
C LYS A 135 3.40 8.51 -8.48
N PHE A 136 4.66 8.07 -8.38
CA PHE A 136 5.48 8.15 -7.18
C PHE A 136 6.90 8.63 -7.51
N SER A 137 7.01 9.57 -8.45
CA SER A 137 8.27 10.02 -9.03
C SER A 137 9.27 10.54 -7.99
N ALA A 138 8.81 11.31 -6.98
CA ALA A 138 9.67 11.79 -5.90
C ALA A 138 10.33 10.62 -5.12
N THR A 139 9.60 9.55 -4.84
CA THR A 139 10.12 8.35 -4.16
C THR A 139 11.09 7.58 -5.04
N VAL A 140 10.77 7.43 -6.33
CA VAL A 140 11.64 6.75 -7.29
C VAL A 140 12.95 7.51 -7.48
N LEU A 141 12.90 8.85 -7.54
CA LEU A 141 14.10 9.68 -7.63
C LEU A 141 14.96 9.57 -6.35
N ASN A 142 14.34 9.55 -5.17
CA ASN A 142 15.02 9.27 -3.90
C ASN A 142 15.76 7.92 -3.94
N ALA A 143 15.16 6.88 -4.52
CA ALA A 143 15.84 5.59 -4.70
C ALA A 143 17.05 5.68 -5.64
N ILE A 144 16.92 6.40 -6.76
CA ILE A 144 18.00 6.60 -7.75
C ILE A 144 19.18 7.34 -7.13
N LYS A 145 18.90 8.45 -6.44
CA LYS A 145 19.89 9.33 -5.80
C LYS A 145 20.37 8.83 -4.44
N GLN A 146 19.69 7.83 -3.88
CA GLN A 146 19.98 7.26 -2.56
C GLN A 146 19.94 8.32 -1.45
N ASN A 147 18.93 9.19 -1.49
CA ASN A 147 18.69 10.25 -0.50
C ASN A 147 17.22 10.26 -0.06
N ASN A 148 16.85 11.24 0.76
CA ASN A 148 15.50 11.44 1.29
C ASN A 148 15.04 12.90 1.13
N GLU A 149 15.41 13.51 0.00
CA GLU A 149 15.03 14.89 -0.29
C GLU A 149 13.54 14.99 -0.64
N CYS A 150 12.96 16.15 -0.38
CA CYS A 150 11.60 16.47 -0.81
C CYS A 150 11.66 16.99 -2.25
N TYR A 151 11.20 16.19 -3.19
CA TYR A 151 11.13 16.56 -4.60
C TYR A 151 9.69 16.89 -5.02
N HIS A 152 9.54 17.89 -5.86
CA HIS A 152 8.28 18.13 -6.56
C HIS A 152 8.11 17.11 -7.69
N ASP A 153 6.89 16.60 -7.87
CA ASP A 153 6.62 15.49 -8.81
C ASP A 153 7.09 15.79 -10.23
N LYS A 154 6.87 17.02 -10.72
CA LYS A 154 7.25 17.44 -12.08
C LYS A 154 8.76 17.39 -12.30
N GLU A 155 9.53 17.91 -11.34
CA GLU A 155 10.99 17.94 -11.41
C GLU A 155 11.54 16.52 -11.32
N ALA A 156 11.01 15.71 -10.41
CA ALA A 156 11.40 14.31 -10.27
C ALA A 156 11.13 13.50 -11.53
N LEU A 157 9.97 13.69 -12.17
CA LEU A 157 9.65 13.03 -13.45
C LEU A 157 10.65 13.39 -14.55
N GLN A 158 10.97 14.67 -14.70
CA GLN A 158 11.90 15.15 -15.73
C GLN A 158 13.30 14.59 -15.52
N GLU A 159 13.77 14.57 -14.28
CA GLU A 159 15.09 14.06 -13.94
C GLU A 159 15.19 12.54 -14.13
N ILE A 160 14.18 11.77 -13.71
CA ILE A 160 14.12 10.32 -13.96
C ILE A 160 14.12 10.04 -15.46
N ALA A 161 13.31 10.78 -16.24
CA ALA A 161 13.25 10.64 -17.69
C ALA A 161 14.62 10.83 -18.35
N GLN A 162 15.40 11.80 -17.87
CA GLN A 162 16.76 12.05 -18.35
C GLN A 162 17.74 10.94 -17.91
N ILE A 163 17.72 10.51 -16.64
CA ILE A 163 18.64 9.51 -16.10
C ILE A 163 18.41 8.14 -16.75
N CYS A 164 17.15 7.77 -16.97
CA CYS A 164 16.75 6.44 -17.43
C CYS A 164 16.43 6.39 -18.93
N ASP A 165 16.69 7.47 -19.69
CA ASP A 165 16.36 7.60 -21.12
C ASP A 165 14.94 7.12 -21.45
N THR A 166 13.96 7.60 -20.67
CA THR A 166 12.55 7.24 -20.82
C THR A 166 11.69 8.47 -21.10
N LYS A 167 10.46 8.24 -21.58
CA LYS A 167 9.52 9.31 -21.94
C LYS A 167 8.35 9.34 -20.96
N ILE A 168 8.08 10.52 -20.44
CA ILE A 168 6.83 10.79 -19.72
C ILE A 168 5.69 10.82 -20.75
N THR A 169 4.59 10.12 -20.48
CA THR A 169 3.44 10.10 -21.40
C THR A 169 2.80 11.47 -21.53
N LYS A 170 2.22 11.76 -22.71
CA LYS A 170 1.55 13.04 -22.96
C LYS A 170 0.43 13.33 -21.94
N SER A 171 -0.34 12.32 -21.56
CA SER A 171 -1.39 12.47 -20.54
C SER A 171 -0.86 12.95 -19.20
N VAL A 172 0.31 12.48 -18.76
CA VAL A 172 0.93 12.94 -17.52
C VAL A 172 1.51 14.35 -17.68
N GLN A 173 2.10 14.65 -18.84
CA GLN A 173 2.62 16.01 -19.12
C GLN A 173 1.50 17.06 -19.13
N ASP A 174 0.38 16.76 -19.76
CA ASP A 174 -0.77 17.67 -19.89
C ASP A 174 -1.41 18.00 -18.53
N LEU A 175 -1.31 17.11 -17.53
CA LEU A 175 -1.81 17.35 -16.17
C LEU A 175 -1.16 18.57 -15.51
N PHE A 176 0.13 18.82 -15.74
CA PHE A 176 0.85 19.94 -15.11
C PHE A 176 0.46 21.31 -15.68
N GLY A 177 -0.21 21.35 -16.85
CA GLY A 177 -0.80 22.55 -17.42
C GLY A 177 -2.31 22.65 -17.23
N SER A 178 -2.93 21.61 -16.67
CA SER A 178 -4.38 21.56 -16.50
C SER A 178 -4.85 22.46 -15.36
N THR A 179 -6.00 23.11 -15.54
CA THR A 179 -6.59 23.96 -14.49
C THR A 179 -7.13 23.08 -13.36
N VAL A 180 -6.77 23.39 -12.12
CA VAL A 180 -7.35 22.75 -10.94
C VAL A 180 -8.80 23.23 -10.78
N ILE A 181 -9.77 22.32 -10.97
CA ILE A 181 -11.21 22.62 -10.87
C ILE A 181 -11.78 22.43 -9.46
N HIS A 182 -11.15 21.58 -8.63
CA HIS A 182 -11.55 21.37 -7.24
C HIS A 182 -10.70 22.25 -6.31
N LYS A 183 -11.25 23.38 -5.87
CA LYS A 183 -10.52 24.37 -5.04
C LYS A 183 -11.01 24.44 -3.59
N ASN A 184 -12.13 23.78 -3.28
CA ASN A 184 -12.76 23.87 -1.98
C ASN A 184 -12.00 23.01 -0.97
N VAL A 185 -11.69 23.60 0.19
CA VAL A 185 -11.15 22.90 1.36
C VAL A 185 -12.23 22.95 2.43
N ILE A 186 -12.71 21.78 2.86
CA ILE A 186 -13.89 21.66 3.73
C ILE A 186 -13.44 21.03 5.05
N ASN A 187 -13.75 21.67 6.17
CA ASN A 187 -13.53 21.05 7.47
C ASN A 187 -14.46 19.85 7.65
N LYS A 188 -14.02 18.85 8.42
CA LYS A 188 -14.73 17.57 8.60
C LYS A 188 -16.19 17.76 9.02
N GLU A 189 -16.46 18.68 9.93
CA GLU A 189 -17.79 19.00 10.45
C GLU A 189 -18.75 19.56 9.39
N ASN A 190 -18.24 20.06 8.27
CA ASN A 190 -19.02 20.67 7.20
C ASN A 190 -19.23 19.75 5.99
N ILE A 191 -18.68 18.53 5.98
CA ILE A 191 -18.73 17.62 4.83
C ILE A 191 -20.18 17.36 4.39
N GLU A 192 -21.07 17.01 5.32
CA GLU A 192 -22.48 16.73 5.00
C GLU A 192 -23.17 17.93 4.34
N LYS A 193 -23.03 19.11 4.95
CA LYS A 193 -23.61 20.35 4.45
C LYS A 193 -23.11 20.67 3.05
N GLU A 194 -21.81 20.53 2.80
CA GLU A 194 -21.24 20.87 1.50
C GLU A 194 -21.63 19.88 0.40
N ILE A 195 -21.77 18.59 0.73
CA ILE A 195 -22.32 17.60 -0.20
C ILE A 195 -23.76 17.98 -0.60
N ILE A 196 -24.58 18.38 0.37
CA ILE A 196 -25.95 18.81 0.10
C ILE A 196 -25.97 20.05 -0.81
N ASN A 197 -25.14 21.05 -0.52
CA ASN A 197 -25.03 22.24 -1.36
C ASN A 197 -24.64 21.89 -2.79
N PHE A 198 -23.62 21.04 -2.97
CA PHE A 198 -23.13 20.63 -4.29
C PHE A 198 -24.18 19.88 -5.13
N ILE A 199 -25.05 19.07 -4.49
CA ILE A 199 -26.12 18.34 -5.19
C ILE A 199 -27.28 19.28 -5.59
N GLN A 200 -27.44 20.41 -4.90
CA GLN A 200 -28.53 21.36 -5.12
C GLN A 200 -28.21 22.41 -6.21
N GLU A 201 -26.94 22.53 -6.62
CA GLU A 201 -26.50 23.36 -7.76
C GLU A 201 -26.75 22.70 -9.12
#